data_AF-A0A2E3SI30-F1
#
_entry.id   AF-A0A2E3SI30-F1
#
_cell.length_a   1.000
_cell.length_b   1.000
_cell.length_c   1.000
_cell.angle_alpha   90.00
_cell.angle_beta   90.00
_cell.angle_gamma   90.00
#
_symmetry.space_group_name_H-M   'P 1'
#
loop_
_entity.id
_entity.type
_entity.pdbx_description
1 polymer ?
#
loop_
_entity_poly.entity_id
_entity_poly.type
_entity_poly.pdbx_seq_one_letter_code
_entity_poly.pdbx_strand_id
1 'polypeptide(L)'
;MKQFLLITPIFIFYFFSSSLPSYAKWEKFSEGNIFTEYFELESIKKIDNFIFVWSMYDYKKPQKKGNLSTKFYSRYDCKEKRYQVISIIDYKVNMGKGRDFIYTKNISIESQNKEWVYPTLNSLDYNKIQFICGI
;
A
#
# COMPACT_ATOMS: atom_id res chain seq x y z
N MET A 1 -14.32 57.49 -39.87
CA MET A 1 -13.50 56.49 -40.60
C MET A 1 -12.85 55.57 -39.57
N LYS A 2 -13.14 54.28 -39.72
CA LYS A 2 -12.64 53.06 -39.06
C LYS A 2 -11.65 53.21 -37.89
N GLN A 3 -12.12 52.93 -36.67
CA GLN A 3 -11.25 52.51 -35.57
C GLN A 3 -11.09 50.98 -35.68
N PHE A 4 -9.89 50.52 -36.06
CA PHE A 4 -9.55 49.10 -36.03
C PHE A 4 -9.35 48.68 -34.57
N LEU A 5 -10.34 48.03 -33.99
CA LEU A 5 -10.16 47.28 -32.75
C LEU A 5 -9.49 45.95 -33.10
N LEU A 6 -8.18 45.88 -32.88
CA LEU A 6 -7.42 44.64 -32.92
C LEU A 6 -7.85 43.78 -31.73
N ILE A 7 -8.76 42.85 -31.97
CA ILE A 7 -9.13 41.81 -31.01
C ILE A 7 -8.01 40.78 -31.04
N THR A 8 -7.03 40.90 -30.15
CA THR A 8 -6.07 39.83 -29.91
C THR A 8 -6.83 38.63 -29.35
N PRO A 9 -6.73 37.44 -29.96
CA PRO A 9 -7.37 36.27 -29.39
C PRO A 9 -6.58 35.93 -28.14
N ILE A 10 -7.15 36.20 -26.96
CA ILE A 10 -6.68 35.62 -25.71
C ILE A 10 -6.85 34.11 -25.89
N PHE A 11 -5.78 33.46 -26.29
CA PHE A 11 -5.67 32.01 -26.31
C PHE A 11 -5.72 31.61 -24.84
N ILE A 12 -6.93 31.39 -24.32
CA ILE A 12 -7.14 30.79 -23.00
C ILE A 12 -6.56 29.39 -23.14
N PHE A 13 -5.28 29.27 -22.79
CA PHE A 13 -4.62 28.00 -22.60
C PHE A 13 -5.31 27.38 -21.39
N TYR A 14 -6.41 26.69 -21.64
CA TYR A 14 -7.11 25.86 -20.67
C TYR A 14 -6.05 24.83 -20.26
N PHE A 15 -5.31 25.13 -19.19
CA PHE A 15 -4.51 24.14 -18.47
C PHE A 15 -5.54 23.16 -17.94
N PHE A 16 -5.88 22.18 -18.77
CA PHE A 16 -6.54 20.96 -18.36
C PHE A 16 -5.52 20.31 -17.42
N SER A 17 -5.56 20.70 -16.15
CA SER A 17 -4.90 20.00 -15.07
C SER A 17 -5.64 18.68 -14.91
N SER A 18 -5.45 17.80 -15.89
CA SER A 18 -5.76 16.39 -15.74
C SER A 18 -4.82 15.90 -14.67
N SER A 19 -5.27 15.97 -13.42
CA SER A 19 -4.69 15.18 -12.34
C SER A 19 -4.66 13.75 -12.86
N LEU A 20 -3.48 13.25 -13.21
CA LEU A 20 -3.33 11.84 -13.51
C LEU A 20 -3.95 11.09 -12.32
N PRO A 21 -4.83 10.12 -12.54
CA PRO A 21 -5.35 9.34 -11.44
C PRO A 21 -4.14 8.76 -10.68
N SER A 22 -3.98 9.19 -9.42
CA SER A 22 -2.98 8.65 -8.50
C SER A 22 -3.47 7.27 -8.11
N TYR A 23 -3.24 6.31 -9.00
CA TYR A 23 -3.37 4.91 -8.65
C TYR A 23 -2.15 4.56 -7.81
N ALA A 24 -2.40 4.02 -6.62
CA ALA A 24 -1.39 3.36 -5.80
C ALA A 24 -0.50 2.47 -6.68
N LYS A 25 0.76 2.87 -6.86
CA LYS A 25 1.72 2.07 -7.60
C LYS A 25 2.23 0.97 -6.68
N TRP A 26 1.80 -0.26 -6.95
CA TRP A 26 2.20 -1.45 -6.22
C TRP A 26 3.53 -1.97 -6.77
N GLU A 27 4.58 -1.93 -5.95
CA GLU A 27 5.90 -2.48 -6.28
C GLU A 27 6.01 -3.91 -5.79
N LYS A 28 6.36 -4.83 -6.69
CA LYS A 28 6.55 -6.25 -6.36
C LYS A 28 7.79 -6.39 -5.47
N PHE A 29 7.62 -7.02 -4.31
CA PHE A 29 8.71 -7.35 -3.40
C PHE A 29 9.16 -8.80 -3.56
N SER A 30 8.21 -9.74 -3.51
CA SER A 30 8.52 -11.17 -3.63
C SER A 30 7.42 -11.91 -4.38
N GLU A 31 7.77 -13.04 -4.97
CA GLU A 31 6.82 -13.94 -5.57
C GLU A 31 7.05 -15.35 -5.03
N GLY A 32 6.03 -15.91 -4.41
CA GLY A 32 6.02 -17.26 -3.91
C GLY A 32 5.08 -18.18 -4.68
N ASN A 33 4.99 -19.42 -4.23
CA ASN A 33 4.07 -20.41 -4.81
C ASN A 33 2.59 -20.15 -4.43
N ILE A 34 2.34 -19.38 -3.36
CA ILE A 34 0.99 -19.13 -2.84
C ILE A 34 0.48 -17.75 -3.26
N PHE A 35 1.32 -16.72 -3.15
CA PHE A 35 0.98 -15.33 -3.48
C PHE A 35 2.20 -14.57 -4.00
N THR A 36 1.92 -13.44 -4.63
CA THR A 36 2.90 -12.39 -4.90
C THR A 36 2.68 -11.27 -3.88
N GLU A 37 3.77 -10.78 -3.30
CA GLU A 37 3.73 -9.68 -2.34
C GLU A 37 4.15 -8.38 -2.99
N TYR A 38 3.41 -7.32 -2.69
CA TYR A 38 3.64 -5.96 -3.16
C TYR A 38 3.67 -4.98 -1.99
N PHE A 39 4.34 -3.84 -2.18
CA PHE A 39 4.27 -2.67 -1.32
C PHE A 39 3.84 -1.42 -2.09
N GLU A 40 3.15 -0.51 -1.41
CA GLU A 40 2.79 0.80 -1.95
C GLU A 40 3.80 1.86 -1.44
N LEU A 41 4.98 1.92 -2.05
CA LEU A 41 6.10 2.72 -1.53
C LEU A 41 5.84 4.24 -1.57
N GLU A 42 5.05 4.71 -2.54
CA GLU A 42 4.68 6.12 -2.68
C GLU A 42 3.80 6.62 -1.51
N SER A 43 3.17 5.71 -0.77
CA SER A 43 2.29 6.03 0.38
C SER A 43 2.99 5.93 1.75
N ILE A 44 4.30 5.66 1.77
CA ILE A 44 5.05 5.48 3.00
C ILE A 44 4.97 6.74 3.88
N LYS A 45 4.73 6.53 5.17
CA LYS A 45 4.82 7.58 6.18
C LYS A 45 5.92 7.23 7.17
N LYS A 46 6.87 8.15 7.36
CA LYS A 46 7.92 8.06 8.38
C LYS A 46 7.53 8.98 9.53
N ILE A 47 7.39 8.42 10.73
CA ILE A 47 7.08 9.16 11.96
C ILE A 47 8.04 8.65 13.04
N ASP A 48 8.92 9.52 13.51
CA ASP A 48 10.03 9.18 14.40
C ASP A 48 10.86 8.01 13.83
N ASN A 49 10.93 6.89 14.55
CA ASN A 49 11.63 5.67 14.16
C ASN A 49 10.71 4.62 13.50
N PHE A 50 9.46 5.00 13.19
CA PHE A 50 8.48 4.09 12.62
C PHE A 50 8.22 4.39 11.15
N ILE A 51 8.15 3.32 10.35
CA ILE A 51 7.71 3.37 8.96
C ILE A 51 6.34 2.72 8.86
N PHE A 52 5.37 3.44 8.30
CA PHE A 52 4.04 2.93 8.05
C PHE A 52 3.85 2.76 6.55
N VAL A 53 3.43 1.57 6.13
CA VAL A 53 3.32 1.22 4.71
C VAL A 53 2.18 0.24 4.49
N TRP A 54 1.57 0.32 3.31
CA TRP A 54 0.66 -0.70 2.82
C TRP A 54 1.43 -1.80 2.08
N SER A 55 1.10 -3.05 2.38
CA SER A 55 1.48 -4.20 1.58
C SER A 55 0.26 -4.98 1.10
N MET A 56 0.45 -5.82 0.09
CA MET A 56 -0.61 -6.65 -0.47
C MET A 56 -0.10 -8.03 -0.82
N TYR A 57 -0.83 -9.06 -0.37
CA TYR A 57 -0.73 -10.40 -0.91
C TYR A 57 -1.75 -10.56 -2.02
N ASP A 58 -1.28 -10.91 -3.22
CA ASP A 58 -2.11 -11.29 -4.34
C ASP A 58 -2.03 -12.80 -4.55
N TYR A 59 -3.09 -13.52 -4.19
CA TYR A 59 -3.07 -14.98 -4.12
C TYR A 59 -3.30 -15.61 -5.49
N LYS A 60 -2.55 -16.69 -5.77
CA LYS A 60 -2.69 -17.48 -7.00
C LYS A 60 -3.99 -18.29 -7.03
N LYS A 61 -4.59 -18.56 -5.86
CA LYS A 61 -5.86 -19.27 -5.69
C LYS A 61 -6.65 -18.66 -4.51
N PRO A 62 -7.99 -18.76 -4.49
CA PRO A 62 -8.80 -18.29 -3.38
C PRO A 62 -8.37 -18.94 -2.06
N GLN A 63 -8.25 -18.15 -1.00
CA GLN A 63 -7.97 -18.64 0.36
C GLN A 63 -9.23 -19.24 1.00
N LYS A 64 -9.12 -19.81 2.21
CA LYS A 64 -10.24 -20.49 2.91
C LYS A 64 -11.51 -19.63 3.03
N LYS A 65 -11.37 -18.30 3.16
CA LYS A 65 -12.49 -17.34 3.22
C LYS A 65 -12.90 -16.81 1.84
N GLY A 66 -12.35 -17.36 0.76
CA GLY A 66 -12.61 -16.98 -0.63
C GLY A 66 -11.93 -15.68 -1.07
N ASN A 67 -11.07 -15.06 -0.25
CA ASN A 67 -10.32 -13.87 -0.66
C ASN A 67 -9.21 -14.24 -1.65
N LEU A 68 -9.04 -13.38 -2.66
CA LEU A 68 -8.04 -13.48 -3.73
C LEU A 68 -6.92 -12.46 -3.58
N SER A 69 -7.12 -11.42 -2.77
CA SER A 69 -6.02 -10.59 -2.29
C SER A 69 -6.30 -10.05 -0.90
N THR A 70 -5.24 -9.71 -0.19
CA THR A 70 -5.32 -9.13 1.15
C THR A 70 -4.34 -7.97 1.28
N LYS A 71 -4.81 -6.81 1.72
CA LYS A 71 -3.96 -5.66 2.05
C LYS A 71 -3.68 -5.60 3.55
N PHE A 72 -2.47 -5.20 3.90
CA PHE A 72 -2.02 -4.99 5.27
C PHE A 72 -1.53 -3.56 5.42
N TYR A 73 -2.02 -2.86 6.43
CA TYR A 73 -1.37 -1.64 6.89
C TYR A 73 -0.50 -1.98 8.08
N SER A 74 0.80 -1.77 7.95
CA SER A 74 1.78 -2.21 8.95
C SER A 74 2.65 -1.06 9.42
N ARG A 75 3.03 -1.11 10.70
CA ARG A 75 4.07 -0.27 11.29
C ARG A 75 5.33 -1.09 11.50
N TYR A 76 6.45 -0.59 11.01
CA TYR A 76 7.78 -1.17 11.15
C TYR A 76 8.62 -0.33 12.13
N ASP A 77 9.33 -0.99 13.03
CA ASP A 77 10.33 -0.40 13.93
C ASP A 77 11.72 -0.82 13.44
N CYS A 78 12.43 0.13 12.83
CA CYS A 78 13.69 -0.15 12.16
C CYS A 78 14.86 -0.34 13.13
N LYS A 79 14.74 0.22 14.34
CA LYS A 79 15.73 0.08 15.41
C LYS A 79 15.67 -1.32 16.04
N GLU A 80 14.47 -1.74 16.43
CA GLU A 80 14.25 -3.01 17.13
C GLU A 80 13.98 -4.19 16.17
N LYS A 81 14.00 -3.94 14.85
CA LYS A 81 13.78 -4.94 13.78
C LYS A 81 12.52 -5.78 13.99
N ARG A 82 11.40 -5.09 14.17
CA ARG A 82 10.08 -5.69 14.43
C ARG A 82 8.98 -4.96 13.68
N TYR A 83 7.84 -5.60 13.49
CA TYR A 83 6.68 -4.97 12.83
C TYR A 83 5.36 -5.33 13.49
N GLN A 84 4.32 -4.56 13.20
CA GLN A 84 2.97 -4.79 13.67
C GLN A 84 1.98 -4.52 12.53
N VAL A 85 1.04 -5.44 12.32
CA VAL A 85 -0.10 -5.23 11.42
C VAL A 85 -1.18 -4.45 12.18
N ILE A 86 -1.57 -3.29 11.65
CA ILE A 86 -2.59 -2.40 12.23
C ILE A 86 -3.96 -2.69 11.64
N SER A 87 -4.02 -3.03 10.35
CA SER A 87 -5.28 -3.27 9.65
C SER A 87 -5.10 -4.28 8.52
N ILE A 88 -6.18 -5.02 8.26
CA ILE A 88 -6.28 -5.97 7.16
C ILE A 88 -7.52 -5.65 6.33
N ILE A 89 -7.40 -5.70 5.01
CA ILE A 89 -8.54 -5.66 4.08
C ILE A 89 -8.48 -6.90 3.19
N ASP A 90 -9.47 -7.78 3.31
CA ASP A 90 -9.60 -8.97 2.47
C ASP A 90 -10.53 -8.70 1.29
N TYR A 91 -10.05 -8.94 0.06
CA TYR A 91 -10.81 -8.70 -1.17
C TYR A 91 -11.15 -10.02 -1.86
N LYS A 92 -12.35 -10.09 -2.45
CA LYS A 92 -12.78 -11.22 -3.29
C LYS A 92 -12.16 -11.24 -4.69
N VAL A 93 -11.39 -10.21 -5.05
CA VAL A 93 -10.73 -10.09 -6.36
C VAL A 93 -9.24 -9.83 -6.14
N ASN A 94 -8.42 -10.29 -7.08
CA ASN A 94 -6.98 -10.01 -7.12
C ASN A 94 -6.67 -8.50 -7.12
N MET A 95 -5.45 -8.16 -6.70
CA MET A 95 -4.90 -6.80 -6.69
C MET A 95 -5.71 -5.77 -5.91
N GLY A 96 -6.41 -6.20 -4.85
CA GLY A 96 -7.18 -5.33 -3.97
C GLY A 96 -8.34 -4.61 -4.67
N LYS A 97 -8.89 -5.23 -5.71
CA LYS A 97 -9.97 -4.67 -6.53
C LYS A 97 -11.33 -5.14 -6.02
N GLY A 98 -12.37 -4.46 -6.51
CA GLY A 98 -13.76 -4.79 -6.21
C GLY A 98 -14.29 -4.06 -4.98
N ARG A 99 -15.62 -4.13 -4.83
CA ARG A 99 -16.36 -3.47 -3.74
C ARG A 99 -16.77 -4.42 -2.61
N ASP A 100 -16.65 -5.72 -2.85
CA ASP A 100 -16.87 -6.75 -1.82
C ASP A 100 -15.54 -7.03 -1.11
N PHE A 101 -15.39 -6.45 0.08
CA PHE A 101 -14.23 -6.61 0.93
C PHE A 101 -14.62 -6.65 2.41
N ILE A 102 -13.79 -7.29 3.20
CA ILE A 102 -13.91 -7.33 4.66
C ILE A 102 -12.77 -6.49 5.24
N TYR A 103 -13.11 -5.44 5.97
CA TYR A 103 -12.14 -4.59 6.65
C TYR A 103 -12.06 -4.93 8.13
N THR A 104 -10.86 -5.23 8.61
CA THR A 104 -10.56 -5.43 10.02
C THR A 104 -9.53 -4.40 10.47
N LYS A 105 -9.92 -3.54 11.42
CA LYS A 105 -9.07 -2.48 11.99
C LYS A 105 -8.71 -2.81 13.43
N ASN A 106 -7.60 -2.24 13.91
CA ASN A 106 -7.18 -2.33 15.30
C ASN A 106 -7.09 -3.79 15.71
N ILE A 107 -6.36 -4.59 14.91
CA ILE A 107 -6.15 -6.01 15.19
C ILE A 107 -5.31 -6.09 16.48
N SER A 108 -5.97 -5.99 17.62
CA SER A 108 -5.60 -6.67 18.83
C SER A 108 -6.11 -8.09 18.64
N ILE A 109 -5.21 -9.02 18.31
CA ILE A 109 -5.57 -10.44 18.36
C ILE A 109 -6.05 -10.66 19.79
N GLU A 110 -7.35 -10.86 19.97
CA GLU A 110 -8.01 -10.86 21.29
C GLU A 110 -7.61 -12.06 22.17
N SER A 111 -6.49 -12.73 21.86
CA SER A 111 -5.87 -13.77 22.66
C SER A 111 -4.33 -13.74 22.72
N GLN A 112 -3.69 -12.68 22.27
CA GLN A 112 -2.31 -12.33 22.65
C GLN A 112 -2.03 -10.90 22.17
N ASN A 113 -1.50 -10.09 23.06
CA ASN A 113 -1.49 -8.63 23.07
C ASN A 113 -1.02 -7.96 21.77
N LYS A 114 -0.96 -6.62 21.79
CA LYS A 114 -0.35 -5.71 20.80
C LYS A 114 1.14 -6.02 20.53
N GLU A 115 1.47 -7.27 20.23
CA GLU A 115 2.82 -7.78 20.22
C GLU A 115 3.39 -7.56 18.84
N TRP A 116 4.43 -6.75 18.84
CA TRP A 116 5.41 -6.73 17.81
C TRP A 116 5.78 -8.15 17.36
N VAL A 117 5.76 -8.38 16.07
CA VAL A 117 6.36 -9.56 15.45
C VAL A 117 7.85 -9.31 15.35
N TYR A 118 8.65 -10.22 15.92
CA TYR A 118 10.12 -10.23 15.84
C TYR A 118 10.54 -11.34 14.87
N PRO A 119 10.88 -11.01 13.61
CA PRO A 119 11.27 -12.03 12.65
C PRO A 119 12.64 -12.62 12.96
N THR A 120 12.83 -13.90 12.68
CA THR A 120 14.15 -14.54 12.74
C THR A 120 15.02 -14.07 11.58
N LEU A 121 16.34 -13.96 11.77
CA LEU A 121 17.30 -13.36 10.81
C LEU A 121 17.23 -13.93 9.38
N ASN A 122 16.83 -15.19 9.21
CA ASN A 122 16.75 -15.87 7.92
C ASN A 122 15.32 -15.98 7.36
N SER A 123 14.36 -15.25 7.94
CA SER A 123 12.97 -15.24 7.48
C SER A 123 12.75 -14.23 6.37
N LEU A 124 11.78 -14.52 5.49
CA LEU A 124 11.29 -13.56 4.50
C LEU A 124 10.85 -12.24 5.18
N ASP A 125 10.22 -12.33 6.35
CA ASP A 125 9.77 -11.18 7.11
C ASP A 125 10.94 -10.32 7.61
N TYR A 126 12.07 -10.91 8.00
CA TYR A 126 13.26 -10.12 8.33
C TYR A 126 13.80 -9.37 7.11
N ASN A 127 13.83 -10.03 5.94
CA ASN A 127 14.21 -9.38 4.69
C ASN A 127 13.27 -8.22 4.32
N LYS A 128 11.95 -8.35 4.59
CA LYS A 128 10.99 -7.24 4.43
C LYS A 128 11.35 -6.05 5.32
N ILE A 129 11.69 -6.29 6.59
CA ILE A 129 12.11 -5.20 7.49
C ILE A 129 13.34 -4.51 6.92
N GLN A 130 14.35 -5.25 6.47
CA GLN A 130 15.57 -4.64 5.89
C GLN A 130 15.26 -3.83 4.63
N PHE A 131 14.40 -4.34 3.75
CA PHE A 131 13.96 -3.62 2.56
C PHE A 131 13.24 -2.31 2.92
N ILE A 132 12.23 -2.36 3.78
CA ILE A 132 11.45 -1.19 4.17
C ILE A 132 12.29 -0.16 4.93
N CYS A 133 13.18 -0.60 5.80
CA CYS A 133 14.06 0.27 6.57
C CYS A 133 15.25 0.84 5.77
N GLY A 134 15.47 0.36 4.54
CA GLY A 134 16.46 0.88 3.61
C GLY A 134 15.96 2.02 2.70
N ILE A 135 14.64 2.28 2.72
CA ILE A 135 13.99 3.40 2.01
C ILE A 135 14.11 4.66 2.87
#